data_AF-Q113C2-F1
#
_entry.id   AF-Q113C2-F1
#
_cell.length_a   1.000
_cell.length_b   1.000
_cell.length_c   1.000
_cell.angle_alpha   90.00
_cell.angle_beta   90.00
_cell.angle_gamma   90.00
#
_symmetry.space_group_name_H-M   'P 1'
#
loop_
_entity.id
_entity.type
_entity.pdbx_description
1 polymer ?
#
loop_
_entity_poly.entity_id
_entity_poly.type
_entity_poly.pdbx_seq_one_letter_code
_entity_poly.pdbx_strand_id
1 'polypeptide(L)'
;MPIFVDNLKKNRKIDDIHLTIAIVGSRKLEQFEEEYINQGWGLMSPNLTIYGFDADQDACKKMNTKLQEQQISHQEKHIPLALWDSVETATLHITKFPACSSLYPPSQSYIDRFIGNSPLMELASTQEIQTTTLDDFCHSEEISEIDFIQIDTQGAELKILEGAKEILKSVLSLNVEVEFTSLYDNQPLFGDVDLYLRKKGFTLFDFGTLYRDSRRRSSICSQEHPGQLIWTDAFYFQDLIQKSSAQESCNKTPEKLLKLACIADILKFPDVAMEALECLTWKYGDNPKYNFANNIAEVLSQFHNLAKEGVGALPAMERIKGYLNSKYFLNQPVVKEDELHSRLKFRQFNLIIFPDWTQPEETVGLELQKVIKSLVTHPDRAKMTLLIDNSNITAEDADLILSSVAMNLLMEEELEVDEGPEIVLVGELSQVQWSALIPQLQSRIKLEHENGEAIAQIKAENIPIIELNNLARKSFCIHKTVDFT
;
A
#
# COMPACT_ATOMS: atom_id res chain seq x y z
N MET A 1 8.03 12.78 11.05
CA MET A 1 8.91 11.62 11.28
C MET A 1 8.23 10.42 10.64
N PRO A 2 8.96 9.57 9.91
CA PRO A 2 8.38 8.39 9.25
C PRO A 2 7.72 7.49 10.29
N ILE A 3 6.48 7.06 10.06
CA ILE A 3 5.69 6.33 11.07
C ILE A 3 5.78 4.81 10.89
N PHE A 4 5.91 4.34 9.65
CA PHE A 4 6.05 2.93 9.33
C PHE A 4 7.50 2.48 9.40
N VAL A 5 8.45 3.22 8.83
CA VAL A 5 9.88 2.84 8.79
C VAL A 5 10.45 2.71 10.20
N ASP A 6 10.10 3.62 11.12
CA ASP A 6 10.51 3.53 12.53
C ASP A 6 9.96 2.24 13.19
N ASN A 7 8.68 1.92 12.95
CA ASN A 7 8.08 0.68 13.45
C ASN A 7 8.74 -0.58 12.85
N LEU A 8 8.96 -0.59 11.54
CA LEU A 8 9.59 -1.70 10.83
C LEU A 8 11.03 -1.93 11.31
N LYS A 9 11.78 -0.85 11.55
CA LYS A 9 13.15 -0.91 12.08
C LYS A 9 13.18 -1.51 13.49
N LYS A 10 12.31 -1.04 14.39
CA LYS A 10 12.18 -1.59 15.76
C LYS A 10 11.83 -3.07 15.77
N ASN A 11 11.05 -3.52 14.79
CA ASN A 11 10.66 -4.91 14.61
C ASN A 11 11.62 -5.72 13.73
N ARG A 12 12.78 -5.17 13.35
CA ARG A 12 13.83 -5.82 12.54
C ARG A 12 13.34 -6.33 11.18
N LYS A 13 12.34 -5.65 10.60
CA LYS A 13 11.72 -6.02 9.31
C LYS A 13 12.47 -5.51 8.09
N ILE A 14 13.41 -4.59 8.29
CA ILE A 14 14.17 -3.91 7.23
C ILE A 14 15.68 -3.94 7.49
N ASP A 15 16.15 -4.81 8.39
CA ASP A 15 17.57 -4.91 8.77
C ASP A 15 18.44 -5.57 7.69
N ASP A 16 17.84 -6.24 6.71
CA ASP A 16 18.51 -6.84 5.55
C ASP A 16 18.23 -6.09 4.24
N ILE A 17 17.49 -4.98 4.31
CA ILE A 17 17.13 -4.18 3.15
C ILE A 17 18.21 -3.13 2.91
N HIS A 18 18.80 -3.15 1.72
CA HIS A 18 19.75 -2.13 1.29
C HIS A 18 19.05 -1.05 0.48
N LEU A 19 19.33 0.21 0.81
CA LEU A 19 18.81 1.35 0.06
C LEU A 19 19.95 2.17 -0.52
N THR A 20 19.91 2.40 -1.83
CA THR A 20 20.87 3.25 -2.53
C THR A 20 20.16 4.50 -3.04
N ILE A 21 20.65 5.68 -2.66
CA ILE A 21 20.09 6.96 -3.07
C ILE A 21 21.16 7.83 -3.74
N ALA A 22 20.75 8.58 -4.75
CA ALA A 22 21.59 9.59 -5.40
C ALA A 22 21.02 10.99 -5.19
N ILE A 23 21.84 11.92 -4.76
CA ILE A 23 21.48 13.32 -4.56
C ILE A 23 22.33 14.18 -5.50
N VAL A 24 21.70 14.75 -6.51
CA VAL A 24 22.35 15.58 -7.52
C VAL A 24 22.10 17.04 -7.18
N GLY A 25 23.18 17.82 -7.04
CA GLY A 25 23.12 19.13 -6.38
C GLY A 25 23.34 19.04 -4.86
N SER A 26 24.27 18.18 -4.44
CA SER A 26 24.42 17.79 -3.03
C SER A 26 25.16 18.82 -2.14
N ARG A 27 25.50 20.00 -2.65
CA ARG A 27 26.19 21.03 -1.89
C ARG A 27 25.31 21.58 -0.77
N LYS A 28 25.70 21.28 0.46
CA LYS A 28 25.06 21.87 1.65
C LYS A 28 25.57 23.28 1.92
N LEU A 29 24.65 24.25 1.97
CA LEU A 29 24.95 25.59 2.51
C LEU A 29 24.70 25.60 4.02
N GLU A 30 25.72 25.96 4.81
CA GLU A 30 25.79 25.83 6.29
C GLU A 30 24.60 26.41 7.09
N GLN A 31 23.76 27.24 6.47
CA GLN A 31 22.65 27.94 7.12
C GLN A 31 21.26 27.45 6.72
N PHE A 32 21.15 26.52 5.75
CA PHE A 32 19.86 26.23 5.10
C PHE A 32 19.50 24.76 4.96
N GLU A 33 20.44 23.83 5.17
CA GLU A 33 20.20 22.42 4.86
C GLU A 33 20.47 21.47 6.04
N GLU A 34 19.47 20.63 6.32
CA GLU A 34 19.57 19.52 7.26
C GLU A 34 20.31 18.34 6.61
N GLU A 35 21.13 17.64 7.39
CA GLU A 35 21.76 16.39 6.93
C GLU A 35 20.68 15.37 6.52
N TYR A 36 20.88 14.65 5.41
CA TYR A 36 19.91 13.69 4.88
C TYR A 36 19.46 12.66 5.94
N ILE A 37 20.38 12.23 6.80
CA ILE A 37 20.05 11.31 7.90
C ILE A 37 18.99 11.85 8.87
N ASN A 38 18.93 13.17 9.08
CA ASN A 38 17.95 13.82 9.94
C ASN A 38 16.56 13.92 9.30
N GLN A 39 16.49 13.78 7.97
CA GLN A 39 15.24 13.78 7.21
C GLN A 39 14.52 12.42 7.25
N GLY A 40 15.07 11.43 7.95
CA GLY A 40 14.49 10.09 8.13
C GLY A 40 15.30 8.97 7.48
N TRP A 41 16.18 9.30 6.52
CA TRP A 41 17.03 8.31 5.84
C TRP A 41 17.92 7.52 6.81
N GLY A 42 18.34 8.12 7.92
CA GLY A 42 19.17 7.47 8.94
C GLY A 42 18.51 6.23 9.59
N LEU A 43 17.19 6.04 9.46
CA LEU A 43 16.51 4.82 9.90
C LEU A 43 16.91 3.58 9.08
N MET A 44 17.42 3.78 7.86
CA MET A 44 17.90 2.71 6.97
C MET A 44 19.35 2.29 7.26
N SER A 45 20.05 3.01 8.15
CA SER A 45 21.41 2.62 8.56
C SER A 45 21.43 1.24 9.23
N PRO A 46 22.50 0.44 9.05
CA PRO A 46 23.71 0.74 8.28
C PRO A 46 23.61 0.45 6.77
N ASN A 47 22.51 -0.15 6.30
CA ASN A 47 22.34 -0.58 4.91
C ASN A 47 21.83 0.56 4.01
N LEU A 48 22.37 1.76 4.20
CA LEU A 48 22.08 2.93 3.41
C LEU A 48 23.36 3.35 2.68
N THR A 49 23.24 3.58 1.38
CA THR A 49 24.29 4.15 0.55
C THR A 49 23.79 5.44 -0.07
N ILE A 50 24.53 6.53 0.14
CA ILE A 50 24.22 7.86 -0.39
C ILE A 50 25.36 8.29 -1.31
N TYR A 51 25.04 8.54 -2.58
CA TYR A 51 25.93 9.20 -3.54
C TYR A 51 25.49 10.65 -3.73
N GLY A 52 26.28 11.59 -3.22
CA GLY A 52 26.09 13.02 -3.48
C GLY A 52 26.90 13.45 -4.70
N PHE A 53 26.32 14.23 -5.61
CA PHE A 53 27.01 14.80 -6.77
C PHE A 53 26.92 16.32 -6.72
N ASP A 54 28.04 17.00 -6.97
CA ASP A 54 28.07 18.45 -7.14
C ASP A 54 29.24 18.86 -8.05
N ALA A 55 29.11 19.95 -8.81
CA ALA A 55 30.20 20.46 -9.63
C ALA A 55 31.33 21.12 -8.80
N ASP A 56 31.04 21.58 -7.58
CA ASP A 56 32.01 22.21 -6.70
C ASP A 56 32.86 21.16 -5.96
N GLN A 57 34.10 21.08 -6.38
CA GLN A 57 35.08 20.15 -5.84
C GLN A 57 35.37 20.39 -4.35
N ASP A 58 35.41 21.64 -3.92
CA ASP A 58 35.77 21.98 -2.55
C ASP A 58 34.59 21.75 -1.60
N ALA A 59 33.36 21.97 -2.06
CA ALA A 59 32.16 21.56 -1.34
C ALA A 59 32.13 20.04 -1.10
N CYS A 60 32.38 19.24 -2.14
CA CYS A 60 32.42 17.78 -2.02
C CYS A 60 33.53 17.32 -1.06
N LYS A 61 34.74 17.87 -1.18
CA LYS A 61 35.86 17.55 -0.27
C LYS A 61 35.50 17.88 1.17
N LYS A 62 34.95 19.07 1.43
CA LYS A 62 34.56 19.51 2.78
C LYS A 62 33.54 18.56 3.40
N MET A 63 32.54 18.13 2.62
CA MET A 63 31.54 17.19 3.10
C MET A 63 32.15 15.83 3.42
N ASN A 64 32.98 15.28 2.54
CA ASN A 64 33.64 14.00 2.77
C ASN A 64 34.54 14.01 4.01
N THR A 65 35.29 15.09 4.25
CA THR A 65 36.08 15.25 5.49
C THR A 65 35.17 15.24 6.72
N LYS A 66 34.08 16.00 6.70
CA LYS A 66 33.11 16.05 7.80
C LYS A 66 32.52 14.65 8.10
N LEU A 67 32.15 13.90 7.07
CA LEU A 67 31.60 12.54 7.22
C LEU A 67 32.62 11.56 7.84
N GLN A 68 33.91 11.68 7.47
CA GLN A 68 34.99 10.88 8.06
C GLN A 68 35.17 11.17 9.56
N GLU A 69 35.02 12.43 9.97
CA GLU A 69 35.11 12.85 11.37
C GLU A 69 33.91 12.38 12.21
N GLN A 70 32.71 12.30 11.61
CA GLN A 70 31.46 12.00 12.30
C GLN A 70 31.22 10.51 12.63
N GLN A 71 32.12 9.58 12.24
CA GLN A 71 31.95 8.12 12.43
C GLN A 71 30.53 7.64 12.03
N ILE A 72 30.14 7.95 10.79
CA ILE A 72 28.82 7.59 10.26
C ILE A 72 28.56 6.07 10.26
N SER A 73 27.29 5.70 10.42
CA SER A 73 26.86 4.28 10.43
C SER A 73 26.42 3.76 9.06
N HIS A 74 26.18 4.66 8.11
CA HIS A 74 25.86 4.37 6.71
C HIS A 74 27.05 4.64 5.78
N GLN A 75 26.89 4.35 4.50
CA GLN A 75 27.86 4.70 3.47
C GLN A 75 27.41 6.01 2.80
N GLU A 76 28.26 7.03 2.80
CA GLU A 76 27.99 8.30 2.11
C GLU A 76 29.27 8.83 1.46
N LYS A 77 29.17 9.26 0.20
CA LYS A 77 30.28 9.82 -0.56
C LYS A 77 29.78 10.94 -1.46
N HIS A 78 30.42 12.11 -1.37
CA HIS A 78 30.19 13.23 -2.27
C HIS A 78 31.24 13.26 -3.38
N ILE A 79 30.79 13.28 -4.62
CA ILE A 79 31.62 13.12 -5.82
C ILE A 79 31.55 14.41 -6.64
N PRO A 80 32.71 15.01 -6.99
CA PRO A 80 32.76 16.29 -7.68
C PRO A 80 32.54 16.13 -9.19
N LEU A 81 31.33 15.72 -9.57
CA LEU A 81 30.90 15.53 -10.96
C LEU A 81 29.71 16.43 -11.26
N ALA A 82 29.78 17.12 -12.40
CA ALA A 82 28.63 17.78 -12.99
C ALA A 82 27.88 16.78 -13.89
N LEU A 83 26.73 16.32 -13.42
CA LEU A 83 25.91 15.39 -14.20
C LEU A 83 25.15 16.12 -15.31
N TRP A 84 25.02 15.47 -16.47
CA TRP A 84 24.40 16.00 -17.67
C TRP A 84 23.89 14.86 -18.59
N ASP A 85 23.53 15.17 -19.83
CA ASP A 85 23.06 14.19 -20.83
C ASP A 85 24.19 13.52 -21.62
N SER A 86 25.42 14.02 -21.50
CA SER A 86 26.58 13.58 -22.27
C SER A 86 27.91 13.95 -21.59
N VAL A 87 29.02 13.35 -22.06
CA VAL A 87 30.38 13.67 -21.62
C VAL A 87 30.94 14.78 -22.51
N GLU A 88 30.95 16.01 -22.00
CA GLU A 88 31.45 17.17 -22.73
C GLU A 88 32.02 18.26 -21.82
N THR A 89 32.72 19.22 -22.43
CA THR A 89 33.08 20.47 -21.76
C THR A 89 31.89 21.43 -21.85
N ALA A 90 31.43 21.93 -20.70
CA ALA A 90 30.33 22.88 -20.63
C ALA A 90 30.70 24.10 -19.77
N THR A 91 30.06 25.23 -20.05
CA THR A 91 30.22 26.46 -19.27
C THR A 91 29.24 26.49 -18.11
N LEU A 92 29.76 26.46 -16.89
CA LEU A 92 28.99 26.75 -15.67
C LEU A 92 28.89 28.25 -15.45
N HIS A 93 27.67 28.75 -15.29
CA HIS A 93 27.37 30.15 -15.02
C HIS A 93 27.19 30.32 -13.51
N ILE A 94 28.19 30.91 -12.86
CA ILE A 94 28.23 31.10 -11.41
C ILE A 94 27.55 32.42 -11.08
N THR A 95 26.49 32.36 -10.29
CA THR A 95 25.71 33.53 -9.86
C THR A 95 26.20 34.08 -8.53
N LYS A 96 25.78 35.31 -8.17
CA LYS A 96 26.12 35.96 -6.89
C LYS A 96 25.75 35.11 -5.69
N PHE A 97 24.62 34.41 -5.75
CA PHE A 97 24.30 33.35 -4.81
C PHE A 97 24.63 31.99 -5.45
N PRO A 98 25.65 31.25 -4.98
CA PRO A 98 26.12 30.04 -5.65
C PRO A 98 25.09 28.92 -5.81
N ALA A 99 24.04 28.89 -4.96
CA ALA A 99 22.96 27.90 -5.09
C ALA A 99 22.12 28.11 -6.35
N CYS A 100 22.15 29.29 -6.98
CA CYS A 100 21.46 29.58 -8.24
C CYS A 100 22.38 29.42 -9.46
N SER A 101 23.53 28.76 -9.33
CA SER A 101 24.44 28.54 -10.46
C SER A 101 23.90 27.42 -11.35
N SER A 102 24.03 27.56 -12.66
CA SER A 102 23.48 26.59 -13.62
C SER A 102 24.38 26.45 -14.85
N LEU A 103 24.27 25.32 -15.53
CA LEU A 103 24.83 25.16 -16.88
C LEU A 103 24.07 26.00 -17.91
N TYR A 104 22.85 26.43 -17.60
CA TYR A 104 22.12 27.42 -18.39
C TYR A 104 22.46 28.85 -17.94
N PRO A 105 22.60 29.81 -18.87
CA PRO A 105 22.87 31.20 -18.52
C PRO A 105 21.63 31.86 -17.90
N PRO A 106 21.76 32.66 -16.82
CA PRO A 106 20.62 33.35 -16.21
C PRO A 106 19.93 34.33 -17.18
N SER A 107 18.59 34.25 -17.27
CA SER A 107 17.76 35.14 -18.09
C SER A 107 17.56 36.49 -17.40
N GLN A 108 18.62 37.31 -17.28
CA GLN A 108 18.61 38.55 -16.49
C GLN A 108 17.41 39.47 -16.82
N SER A 109 17.11 39.66 -18.10
CA SER A 109 15.99 40.49 -18.55
C SER A 109 14.62 40.01 -18.05
N TYR A 110 14.46 38.71 -17.87
CA TYR A 110 13.26 38.10 -17.33
C TYR A 110 13.23 38.17 -15.81
N ILE A 111 14.34 37.82 -15.14
CA ILE A 111 14.44 37.80 -13.67
C ILE A 111 14.26 39.22 -13.09
N ASP A 112 14.74 40.27 -13.77
CA ASP A 112 14.60 41.68 -13.34
C ASP A 112 13.14 42.16 -13.24
N ARG A 113 12.19 41.36 -13.75
CA ARG A 113 10.76 41.61 -13.60
C ARG A 113 10.25 41.31 -12.20
N PHE A 114 11.03 40.64 -11.35
CA PHE A 114 10.64 40.20 -10.01
C PHE A 114 11.45 40.85 -8.88
N ILE A 115 10.91 40.83 -7.66
CA ILE A 115 11.51 41.50 -6.50
C ILE A 115 12.60 40.64 -5.88
N GLY A 116 12.33 39.35 -5.65
CA GLY A 116 13.16 38.48 -4.82
C GLY A 116 14.41 37.96 -5.51
N ASN A 117 14.27 37.32 -6.67
CA ASN A 117 15.35 36.47 -7.21
C ASN A 117 16.47 37.24 -7.94
N SER A 118 16.18 38.42 -8.49
CA SER A 118 17.12 39.14 -9.38
C SER A 118 18.50 39.45 -8.78
N PRO A 119 18.65 39.87 -7.50
CA PRO A 119 19.97 40.07 -6.89
C PRO A 119 20.76 38.77 -6.66
N LEU A 120 20.08 37.64 -6.46
CA LEU A 120 20.71 36.34 -6.17
C LEU A 120 21.26 35.69 -7.44
N MET A 121 20.54 35.83 -8.54
CA MET A 121 20.82 35.17 -9.82
C MET A 121 21.68 36.01 -10.77
N GLU A 122 22.16 37.18 -10.36
CA GLU A 122 23.07 38.00 -11.16
C GLU A 122 24.38 37.23 -11.42
N LEU A 123 24.82 37.18 -12.68
CA LEU A 123 26.03 36.48 -13.09
C LEU A 123 27.27 37.08 -12.40
N ALA A 124 28.00 36.27 -11.65
CA ALA A 124 29.24 36.65 -10.98
C ALA A 124 30.48 36.26 -11.80
N SER A 125 30.51 35.04 -12.34
CA SER A 125 31.59 34.53 -13.18
C SER A 125 31.14 33.33 -14.02
N THR A 126 32.00 32.86 -14.92
CA THR A 126 31.80 31.62 -15.69
C THR A 126 33.01 30.70 -15.53
N GLN A 127 32.78 29.40 -15.56
CA GLN A 127 33.83 28.39 -15.43
C GLN A 127 33.58 27.24 -16.40
N GLU A 128 34.61 26.82 -17.15
CA GLU A 128 34.55 25.59 -17.94
C GLU A 128 34.69 24.37 -17.02
N ILE A 129 33.74 23.44 -17.11
CA ILE A 129 33.73 22.20 -16.34
C ILE A 129 33.56 20.99 -17.27
N GLN A 130 33.98 19.82 -16.80
CA GLN A 130 33.68 18.56 -17.47
C GLN A 130 32.35 18.02 -16.95
N THR A 131 31.49 17.59 -17.87
CA THR A 131 30.24 16.92 -17.57
C THR A 131 30.35 15.42 -17.82
N THR A 132 29.46 14.65 -17.20
CA THR A 132 29.31 13.21 -17.43
C THR A 132 27.86 12.80 -17.25
N THR A 133 27.50 11.60 -17.69
CA THR A 133 26.17 11.05 -17.43
C THR A 133 26.12 10.29 -16.10
N LEU A 134 24.92 10.17 -15.51
CA LEU A 134 24.73 9.31 -14.34
C LEU A 134 24.95 7.84 -14.70
N ASP A 135 24.53 7.43 -15.90
CA ASP A 135 24.75 6.07 -16.39
C ASP A 135 26.24 5.72 -16.49
N ASP A 136 27.09 6.64 -17.00
CA ASP A 136 28.54 6.42 -17.09
C ASP A 136 29.18 6.27 -15.71
N PHE A 137 28.78 7.11 -14.75
CA PHE A 137 29.24 6.98 -13.36
C PHE A 137 28.83 5.62 -12.78
N CYS A 138 27.56 5.25 -12.89
CA CYS A 138 27.05 3.98 -12.38
C CYS A 138 27.76 2.79 -13.03
N HIS A 139 28.02 2.84 -14.35
CA HIS A 139 28.79 1.80 -15.04
C HIS A 139 30.21 1.68 -14.50
N SER A 140 30.90 2.80 -14.27
CA SER A 140 32.28 2.82 -13.80
C SER A 140 32.46 2.33 -12.36
N GLU A 141 31.45 2.53 -11.51
CA GLU A 141 31.46 2.11 -10.10
C GLU A 141 30.71 0.78 -9.89
N GLU A 142 30.33 0.09 -10.97
CA GLU A 142 29.57 -1.18 -10.96
C GLU A 142 28.23 -1.09 -10.19
N ILE A 143 27.60 0.08 -10.20
CA ILE A 143 26.30 0.34 -9.58
C ILE A 143 25.21 -0.05 -10.58
N SER A 144 24.44 -1.08 -10.22
CA SER A 144 23.36 -1.60 -11.06
C SER A 144 21.97 -1.07 -10.67
N GLU A 145 21.81 -0.57 -9.44
CA GLU A 145 20.52 -0.06 -8.95
C GLU A 145 20.71 1.20 -8.09
N ILE A 146 19.82 2.17 -8.33
CA ILE A 146 19.52 3.29 -7.44
C ILE A 146 18.02 3.25 -7.16
N ASP A 147 17.63 3.35 -5.90
CA ASP A 147 16.24 3.23 -5.44
C ASP A 147 15.52 4.59 -5.43
N PHE A 148 16.25 5.67 -5.10
CA PHE A 148 15.72 7.04 -5.05
C PHE A 148 16.73 8.03 -5.62
N ILE A 149 16.25 9.01 -6.40
CA ILE A 149 17.07 10.11 -6.91
C ILE A 149 16.43 11.44 -6.50
N GLN A 150 17.25 12.33 -5.94
CA GLN A 150 16.93 13.75 -5.81
C GLN A 150 17.76 14.56 -6.80
N ILE A 151 17.15 15.55 -7.46
CA ILE A 151 17.83 16.45 -8.40
C ILE A 151 17.42 17.89 -8.10
N ASP A 152 18.39 18.72 -7.74
CA ASP A 152 18.27 20.17 -7.54
C ASP A 152 19.53 20.82 -8.15
N THR A 153 19.42 21.25 -9.40
CA THR A 153 20.55 21.71 -10.20
C THR A 153 20.20 22.96 -11.01
N GLN A 154 19.13 23.65 -10.60
CA GLN A 154 18.71 24.93 -11.13
C GLN A 154 18.53 24.88 -12.66
N GLY A 155 17.76 23.91 -13.14
CA GLY A 155 17.31 23.81 -14.53
C GLY A 155 17.93 22.70 -15.36
N ALA A 156 18.96 22.02 -14.83
CA ALA A 156 19.65 20.92 -15.50
C ALA A 156 18.90 19.58 -15.38
N GLU A 157 17.76 19.53 -14.69
CA GLU A 157 17.13 18.29 -14.24
C GLU A 157 16.75 17.39 -15.41
N LEU A 158 16.12 17.95 -16.45
CA LEU A 158 15.76 17.16 -17.64
C LEU A 158 17.00 16.55 -18.31
N LYS A 159 18.10 17.31 -18.40
CA LYS A 159 19.33 16.84 -19.05
C LYS A 159 19.99 15.73 -18.25
N ILE A 160 20.01 15.85 -16.93
CA ILE A 160 20.50 14.81 -16.02
C ILE A 160 19.64 13.55 -16.14
N LEU A 161 18.31 13.70 -16.19
CA LEU A 161 17.37 12.58 -16.42
C LEU A 161 17.54 11.95 -17.80
N GLU A 162 17.91 12.72 -18.81
CA GLU A 162 18.28 12.22 -20.15
C GLU A 162 19.62 11.47 -20.13
N GLY A 163 20.54 11.77 -19.22
CA GLY A 163 21.79 11.04 -18.98
C GLY A 163 21.67 9.83 -18.03
N ALA A 164 20.48 9.57 -17.49
CA ALA A 164 20.21 8.48 -16.55
C ALA A 164 19.32 7.38 -17.16
N LYS A 165 19.40 7.14 -18.47
CA LYS A 165 18.42 6.31 -19.21
C LYS A 165 18.33 4.89 -18.69
N GLU A 166 19.45 4.29 -18.36
CA GLU A 166 19.53 2.91 -17.91
C GLU A 166 19.26 2.79 -16.42
N ILE A 167 19.92 3.61 -15.59
CA ILE A 167 19.75 3.53 -14.14
C ILE A 167 18.35 3.96 -13.68
N LEU A 168 17.68 4.85 -14.41
CA LEU A 168 16.31 5.28 -14.10
C LEU A 168 15.31 4.11 -14.14
N LYS A 169 15.65 3.01 -14.81
CA LYS A 169 14.83 1.79 -14.80
C LYS A 169 14.78 1.13 -13.43
N SER A 170 15.76 1.30 -12.54
CA SER A 170 15.71 0.73 -11.18
C SER A 170 15.01 1.63 -10.17
N VAL A 171 14.92 2.92 -10.47
CA VAL A 171 14.47 3.98 -9.54
C VAL A 171 12.99 3.83 -9.21
N LEU A 172 12.67 3.88 -7.92
CA LEU A 172 11.32 3.70 -7.39
C LEU A 172 10.60 5.04 -7.19
N SER A 173 11.35 6.08 -6.84
CA SER A 173 10.84 7.42 -6.60
C SER A 173 11.86 8.49 -6.94
N LEU A 174 11.37 9.68 -7.29
CA LEU A 174 12.18 10.85 -7.60
C LEU A 174 11.66 12.07 -6.83
N ASN A 175 12.59 12.92 -6.39
CA ASN A 175 12.30 14.31 -6.01
C ASN A 175 13.08 15.23 -6.94
N VAL A 176 12.40 16.06 -7.71
CA VAL A 176 13.02 16.87 -8.76
C VAL A 176 12.59 18.33 -8.60
N GLU A 177 13.54 19.24 -8.47
CA GLU A 177 13.26 20.69 -8.57
C GLU A 177 12.74 20.98 -9.99
N VAL A 178 11.63 21.71 -10.08
CA VAL A 178 11.04 22.07 -11.37
C VAL A 178 10.66 23.54 -11.40
N GLU A 179 10.95 24.20 -12.51
CA GLU A 179 10.63 25.60 -12.72
C GLU A 179 9.37 25.76 -13.58
N PHE A 180 8.53 26.71 -13.19
CA PHE A 180 7.34 27.13 -13.92
C PHE A 180 7.61 28.32 -14.84
N THR A 181 8.83 28.86 -14.78
CA THR A 181 9.24 30.02 -15.54
C THR A 181 10.70 29.94 -15.91
N SER A 182 11.05 30.46 -17.10
CA SER A 182 12.43 30.45 -17.61
C SER A 182 13.30 31.44 -16.83
N LEU A 183 13.86 30.97 -15.72
CA LEU A 183 14.85 31.72 -14.95
C LEU A 183 16.21 31.72 -15.67
N TYR A 184 16.48 30.67 -16.44
CA TYR A 184 17.66 30.55 -17.29
C TYR A 184 17.26 30.42 -18.78
N ASP A 185 18.13 30.86 -19.68
CA ASP A 185 17.82 30.86 -21.11
C ASP A 185 17.83 29.42 -21.66
N ASN A 186 16.79 29.06 -22.41
CA ASN A 186 16.57 27.73 -22.99
C ASN A 186 16.45 26.57 -21.98
N GLN A 187 16.22 26.91 -20.71
CA GLN A 187 15.93 25.95 -19.66
C GLN A 187 14.60 25.20 -19.92
N PRO A 188 14.57 23.86 -19.76
CA PRO A 188 13.33 23.09 -19.68
C PRO A 188 12.45 23.56 -18.51
N LEU A 189 11.13 23.49 -18.67
CA LEU A 189 10.20 23.80 -17.58
C LEU A 189 9.54 22.52 -17.04
N PHE A 190 8.77 22.65 -15.95
CA PHE A 190 7.99 21.57 -15.34
C PHE A 190 7.29 20.67 -16.38
N GLY A 191 6.65 21.27 -17.39
CA GLY A 191 5.90 20.52 -18.41
C GLY A 191 6.78 19.58 -19.24
N ASP A 192 8.04 19.95 -19.49
CA ASP A 192 9.00 19.12 -20.22
C ASP A 192 9.50 17.96 -19.34
N VAL A 193 9.78 18.24 -18.06
CA VAL A 193 10.21 17.26 -17.07
C VAL A 193 9.10 16.22 -16.79
N ASP A 194 7.87 16.67 -16.51
CA ASP A 194 6.71 15.79 -16.26
C ASP A 194 6.44 14.89 -17.47
N LEU A 195 6.45 15.46 -18.68
CA LEU A 195 6.23 14.67 -19.90
C LEU A 195 7.31 13.60 -20.10
N TYR A 196 8.57 13.90 -19.77
CA TYR A 196 9.65 12.92 -19.83
C TYR A 196 9.45 11.81 -18.79
N LEU A 197 9.20 12.16 -17.52
CA LEU A 197 9.06 11.19 -16.43
C LEU A 197 7.83 10.29 -16.60
N ARG A 198 6.69 10.82 -17.06
CA ARG A 198 5.51 10.01 -17.40
C ARG A 198 5.80 8.99 -18.50
N LYS A 199 6.57 9.36 -19.53
CA LYS A 199 7.02 8.41 -20.58
C LYS A 199 7.92 7.31 -20.03
N LYS A 200 8.54 7.51 -18.87
CA LYS A 200 9.36 6.52 -18.15
C LYS A 200 8.59 5.70 -17.11
N GLY A 201 7.27 5.89 -17.02
CA GLY A 201 6.40 5.12 -16.12
C GLY A 201 6.25 5.71 -14.72
N PHE A 202 6.76 6.92 -14.48
CA PHE A 202 6.55 7.61 -13.22
C PHE A 202 5.23 8.38 -13.22
N THR A 203 4.62 8.46 -12.04
CA THR A 203 3.43 9.28 -11.79
C THR A 203 3.79 10.43 -10.87
N LEU A 204 3.45 11.65 -11.28
CA LEU A 204 3.51 12.83 -10.40
C LEU A 204 2.50 12.65 -9.27
N PHE A 205 2.97 12.75 -8.04
CA PHE A 205 2.18 12.53 -6.83
C PHE A 205 1.80 13.83 -6.15
N ASP A 206 2.78 14.71 -5.92
CA ASP A 206 2.55 15.99 -5.26
C ASP A 206 3.64 17.01 -5.63
N PHE A 207 3.39 18.26 -5.29
CA PHE A 207 4.39 19.31 -5.24
C PHE A 207 4.74 19.65 -3.79
N GLY A 208 5.97 20.08 -3.58
CA GLY A 208 6.40 20.68 -2.32
C GLY A 208 5.81 22.07 -2.14
N THR A 209 6.56 22.92 -1.43
CA THR A 209 6.16 24.33 -1.30
C THR A 209 6.23 24.99 -2.67
N LEU A 210 5.11 25.62 -3.09
CA LEU A 210 5.07 26.37 -4.35
C LEU A 210 5.66 27.76 -4.13
N TYR A 211 6.86 28.01 -4.66
CA TYR A 211 7.54 29.29 -4.53
C TYR A 211 7.05 30.28 -5.59
N ARG A 212 6.79 31.51 -5.14
CA ARG A 212 6.22 32.57 -5.97
C ARG A 212 7.01 33.86 -5.80
N ASP A 213 7.10 34.63 -6.87
CA ASP A 213 7.71 35.97 -6.83
C ASP A 213 6.75 37.03 -7.39
N SER A 214 6.81 38.22 -6.79
CA SER A 214 5.96 39.36 -7.13
C SER A 214 6.59 40.22 -8.22
N ARG A 215 5.75 40.87 -9.03
CA ARG A 215 6.23 41.77 -10.08
C ARG A 215 6.87 43.02 -9.48
N ARG A 216 8.15 43.25 -9.75
CA ARG A 216 8.95 44.38 -9.25
C ARG A 216 8.31 45.75 -9.47
N ARG A 217 7.66 45.93 -10.62
CA ARG A 217 7.07 47.23 -11.00
C ARG A 217 5.64 47.43 -10.51
N SER A 218 4.99 46.41 -9.95
CA SER A 218 3.61 46.52 -9.47
C SER A 218 3.58 46.95 -8.02
N SER A 219 2.83 48.01 -7.72
CA SER A 219 2.55 48.42 -6.34
C SER A 219 1.36 47.69 -5.71
N ILE A 220 0.69 46.83 -6.48
CA ILE A 220 -0.43 45.99 -6.04
C ILE A 220 -0.12 44.51 -6.30
N CYS A 221 -0.66 43.64 -5.45
CA CYS A 221 -0.59 42.19 -5.61
C CYS A 221 -2.00 41.60 -5.46
N SER A 222 -2.32 40.60 -6.28
CA SER A 222 -3.59 39.87 -6.15
C SER A 222 -3.60 39.07 -4.86
N GLN A 223 -4.69 39.16 -4.12
CA GLN A 223 -4.91 38.36 -2.90
C GLN A 223 -5.28 36.91 -3.24
N GLU A 224 -5.90 36.69 -4.39
CA GLU A 224 -6.30 35.35 -4.85
C GLU A 224 -5.14 34.62 -5.56
N HIS A 225 -4.25 35.39 -6.21
CA HIS A 225 -3.13 34.87 -6.99
C HIS A 225 -1.84 35.63 -6.66
N PRO A 226 -1.24 35.39 -5.48
CA PRO A 226 -0.11 36.17 -5.01
C PRO A 226 1.16 35.87 -5.81
N GLY A 227 1.46 36.73 -6.79
CA GLY A 227 2.67 36.59 -7.61
C GLY A 227 2.63 35.43 -8.62
N GLN A 228 3.73 35.26 -9.33
CA GLN A 228 3.90 34.20 -10.33
C GLN A 228 4.59 33.00 -9.70
N LEU A 229 4.16 31.79 -10.06
CA LEU A 229 4.90 30.56 -9.75
C LEU A 229 6.30 30.60 -10.38
N ILE A 230 7.31 30.24 -9.58
CA ILE A 230 8.70 30.23 -10.00
C ILE A 230 9.21 28.79 -10.06
N TRP A 231 9.24 28.10 -8.93
CA TRP A 231 9.77 26.75 -8.82
C TRP A 231 9.12 25.99 -7.65
N THR A 232 9.31 24.68 -7.62
CA THR A 232 8.93 23.80 -6.52
C THR A 232 9.67 22.46 -6.63
N ASP A 233 9.62 21.66 -5.58
CA ASP A 233 9.97 20.24 -5.62
C ASP A 233 8.79 19.42 -6.17
N ALA A 234 9.03 18.53 -7.12
CA ALA A 234 8.02 17.61 -7.65
C ALA A 234 8.34 16.16 -7.25
N PHE A 235 7.39 15.50 -6.62
CA PHE A 235 7.52 14.12 -6.14
C PHE A 235 6.90 13.13 -7.12
N TYR A 236 7.68 12.15 -7.54
CA TYR A 236 7.23 11.10 -8.46
C TYR A 236 7.44 9.71 -7.88
N PHE A 237 6.53 8.79 -8.20
CA PHE A 237 6.62 7.37 -7.83
C PHE A 237 6.38 6.46 -9.04
N GLN A 238 7.03 5.30 -9.06
CA GLN A 238 6.65 4.19 -9.93
C GLN A 238 5.43 3.47 -9.34
N ASP A 239 4.44 3.16 -10.18
CA ASP A 239 3.31 2.31 -9.78
C ASP A 239 3.69 0.83 -9.92
N LEU A 240 4.08 0.22 -8.80
CA LEU A 240 4.43 -1.21 -8.75
C LEU A 240 3.22 -2.12 -8.47
N ILE A 241 2.05 -1.55 -8.14
CA ILE A 241 0.86 -2.31 -7.75
C ILE A 241 -0.01 -2.61 -8.97
N GLN A 242 -0.16 -1.64 -9.89
CA GLN A 242 -0.97 -1.80 -11.08
C GLN A 242 -0.44 -2.92 -12.00
N LYS A 243 -1.37 -3.74 -12.50
CA LYS A 243 -1.12 -4.73 -13.55
C LYS A 243 -1.04 -4.03 -14.91
N SER A 244 0.07 -3.36 -15.23
CA SER A 244 0.29 -2.88 -16.60
C SER A 244 0.90 -4.00 -17.46
N SER A 245 0.35 -4.18 -18.66
CA SER A 245 0.75 -5.21 -19.64
C SER A 245 1.99 -4.86 -20.46
N ALA A 246 2.62 -3.70 -20.19
CA ALA A 246 3.74 -3.18 -21.00
C ALA A 246 5.11 -3.22 -20.27
N GLN A 247 5.14 -3.53 -18.97
CA GLN A 247 6.36 -3.66 -18.17
C GLN A 247 6.20 -4.83 -17.19
N GLU A 248 6.21 -6.05 -17.72
CA GLU A 248 6.20 -7.28 -16.93
C GLU A 248 7.62 -7.75 -16.53
N SER A 249 8.67 -6.95 -16.76
CA SER A 249 10.05 -7.41 -16.55
C SER A 249 10.86 -6.48 -15.63
N CYS A 250 11.47 -7.10 -14.60
CA CYS A 250 12.54 -6.67 -13.67
C CYS A 250 12.21 -5.90 -12.36
N ASN A 251 11.12 -5.14 -12.23
CA ASN A 251 10.94 -4.26 -11.05
C ASN A 251 9.94 -4.72 -9.97
N LYS A 252 9.09 -5.72 -10.24
CA LYS A 252 8.02 -6.11 -9.31
C LYS A 252 8.47 -7.21 -8.33
N THR A 253 9.56 -6.98 -7.61
CA THR A 253 9.98 -7.87 -6.52
C THR A 253 9.35 -7.45 -5.20
N PRO A 254 9.08 -8.38 -4.27
CA PRO A 254 8.62 -8.02 -2.92
C PRO A 254 9.59 -7.05 -2.22
N GLU A 255 10.88 -7.16 -2.51
CA GLU A 255 11.89 -6.26 -1.96
C GLU A 255 11.76 -4.83 -2.50
N LYS A 256 11.60 -4.64 -3.82
CA LYS A 256 11.40 -3.30 -4.41
C LYS A 256 10.12 -2.63 -3.90
N LEU A 257 9.04 -3.38 -3.72
CA LEU A 257 7.81 -2.83 -3.14
C LEU A 257 8.00 -2.46 -1.66
N LEU A 258 8.85 -3.18 -0.91
CA LEU A 258 9.19 -2.82 0.47
C LEU A 258 10.05 -1.56 0.53
N LYS A 259 11.06 -1.45 -0.36
CA LYS A 259 11.86 -0.23 -0.51
C LYS A 259 10.99 0.98 -0.89
N LEU A 260 10.05 0.81 -1.82
CA LEU A 260 9.07 1.84 -2.19
C LEU A 260 8.27 2.30 -0.96
N ALA A 261 7.77 1.36 -0.14
CA ALA A 261 7.07 1.70 1.09
C ALA A 261 7.93 2.51 2.05
N CYS A 262 9.20 2.12 2.22
CA CYS A 262 10.15 2.86 3.07
C CYS A 262 10.41 4.27 2.53
N ILE A 263 10.67 4.42 1.23
CA ILE A 263 10.90 5.72 0.60
C ILE A 263 9.67 6.61 0.75
N ALA A 264 8.47 6.09 0.46
CA ALA A 264 7.23 6.84 0.57
C ALA A 264 7.01 7.40 1.99
N ASP A 265 7.20 6.57 3.03
CA ASP A 265 7.05 7.02 4.42
C ASP A 265 8.14 8.04 4.83
N ILE A 266 9.39 7.88 4.34
CA ILE A 266 10.47 8.85 4.55
C ILE A 266 10.13 10.21 3.90
N LEU A 267 9.57 10.18 2.69
CA LEU A 267 9.09 11.36 1.98
C LEU A 267 7.74 11.88 2.48
N LYS A 268 7.19 11.31 3.57
CA LYS A 268 5.94 11.72 4.23
C LYS A 268 4.67 11.43 3.42
N PHE A 269 4.65 10.35 2.65
CA PHE A 269 3.48 9.75 1.99
C PHE A 269 3.07 8.43 2.69
N PRO A 270 2.50 8.49 3.91
CA PRO A 270 2.19 7.30 4.71
C PRO A 270 1.06 6.46 4.12
N ASP A 271 0.17 7.04 3.32
CA ASP A 271 -0.89 6.35 2.59
C ASP A 271 -0.30 5.42 1.52
N VAL A 272 0.65 5.90 0.71
CA VAL A 272 1.40 5.10 -0.27
C VAL A 272 2.20 4.00 0.43
N ALA A 273 2.87 4.34 1.52
CA ALA A 273 3.62 3.36 2.31
C ALA A 273 2.71 2.25 2.85
N MET A 274 1.55 2.62 3.41
CA MET A 274 0.58 1.67 3.93
C MET A 274 0.04 0.76 2.82
N GLU A 275 -0.35 1.30 1.67
CA GLU A 275 -0.84 0.52 0.53
C GLU A 275 0.21 -0.49 0.04
N ALA A 276 1.47 -0.07 -0.06
CA ALA A 276 2.56 -0.95 -0.46
C ALA A 276 2.79 -2.09 0.55
N LEU A 277 2.78 -1.81 1.86
CA LEU A 277 2.94 -2.81 2.92
C LEU A 277 1.75 -3.77 3.01
N GLU A 278 0.54 -3.27 2.83
CA GLU A 278 -0.67 -4.07 2.80
C GLU A 278 -0.67 -4.99 1.57
N CYS A 279 -0.31 -4.48 0.39
CA CYS A 279 -0.19 -5.26 -0.85
C CYS A 279 0.88 -6.35 -0.73
N LEU A 280 2.03 -6.04 -0.10
CA LEU A 280 3.07 -7.02 0.22
C LEU A 280 2.55 -8.14 1.11
N THR A 281 1.87 -7.76 2.18
CA THR A 281 1.31 -8.72 3.15
C THR A 281 0.25 -9.59 2.50
N TRP A 282 -0.62 -9.00 1.67
CA TRP A 282 -1.67 -9.74 0.98
C TRP A 282 -1.10 -10.75 -0.02
N LYS A 283 -0.07 -10.39 -0.79
CA LYS A 283 0.50 -11.26 -1.83
C LYS A 283 1.54 -12.26 -1.31
N TYR A 284 2.28 -11.90 -0.26
CA TYR A 284 3.48 -12.64 0.18
C TYR A 284 3.50 -12.89 1.70
N GLY A 285 2.40 -12.63 2.41
CA GLY A 285 2.33 -12.68 3.88
C GLY A 285 2.53 -14.05 4.52
N ASP A 286 2.46 -15.14 3.73
CA ASP A 286 2.85 -16.48 4.20
C ASP A 286 4.35 -16.56 4.50
N ASN A 287 5.16 -15.72 3.85
CA ASN A 287 6.54 -15.51 4.25
C ASN A 287 6.60 -14.46 5.38
N PRO A 288 7.08 -14.82 6.59
CA PRO A 288 7.17 -13.87 7.71
C PRO A 288 7.99 -12.61 7.41
N LYS A 289 8.91 -12.65 6.43
CA LYS A 289 9.67 -11.49 5.97
C LYS A 289 8.77 -10.40 5.35
N TYR A 290 7.72 -10.80 4.64
CA TYR A 290 6.81 -9.88 3.92
C TYR A 290 5.43 -9.76 4.58
N ASN A 291 5.30 -10.28 5.80
CA ASN A 291 4.09 -10.10 6.60
C ASN A 291 4.22 -8.86 7.48
N PHE A 292 3.46 -7.82 7.16
CA PHE A 292 3.44 -6.54 7.85
C PHE A 292 2.10 -6.23 8.52
N ALA A 293 1.14 -7.17 8.57
CA ALA A 293 -0.20 -6.91 9.08
C ALA A 293 -0.20 -6.32 10.49
N ASN A 294 0.57 -6.94 11.39
CA ASN A 294 0.69 -6.49 12.77
C ASN A 294 1.46 -5.17 12.91
N ASN A 295 2.43 -4.90 12.02
CA ASN A 295 3.17 -3.63 11.98
C ASN A 295 2.23 -2.49 11.55
N ILE A 296 1.46 -2.71 10.50
CA ILE A 296 0.44 -1.74 10.04
C ILE A 296 -0.54 -1.48 11.17
N ALA A 297 -1.08 -2.52 11.80
CA ALA A 297 -2.04 -2.37 12.87
C ALA A 297 -1.47 -1.64 14.10
N GLU A 298 -0.21 -1.90 14.45
CA GLU A 298 0.48 -1.20 15.55
C GLU A 298 0.63 0.30 15.27
N VAL A 299 1.02 0.68 14.05
CA VAL A 299 1.13 2.09 13.65
C VAL A 299 -0.25 2.77 13.67
N LEU A 300 -1.27 2.13 13.08
CA LEU A 300 -2.63 2.68 13.06
C LEU A 300 -3.24 2.82 14.46
N SER A 301 -2.85 1.96 15.41
CA SER A 301 -3.30 2.02 16.81
C SER A 301 -2.80 3.26 17.55
N GLN A 302 -1.80 3.98 17.02
CA GLN A 302 -1.31 5.24 17.60
C GLN A 302 -2.26 6.41 17.32
N PHE A 303 -3.14 6.27 16.32
CA PHE A 303 -4.14 7.27 15.98
C PHE A 303 -5.40 7.01 16.80
N HIS A 304 -5.67 7.88 17.77
CA HIS A 304 -6.73 7.69 18.77
C HIS A 304 -8.13 7.49 18.17
N ASN A 305 -8.43 8.09 17.02
CA ASN A 305 -9.67 7.86 16.27
C ASN A 305 -9.75 6.42 15.74
N LEU A 306 -8.70 5.93 15.07
CA LEU A 306 -8.66 4.59 14.50
C LEU A 306 -8.61 3.51 15.58
N ALA A 307 -7.89 3.77 16.67
CA ALA A 307 -7.81 2.85 17.82
C ALA A 307 -9.19 2.58 18.45
N LYS A 308 -10.06 3.60 18.51
CA LYS A 308 -11.43 3.48 19.04
C LYS A 308 -12.37 2.65 18.16
N GLU A 309 -12.09 2.57 16.87
CA GLU A 309 -12.88 1.79 15.90
C GLU A 309 -12.43 0.33 15.84
N GLY A 310 -11.25 0.02 16.39
CA GLY A 310 -10.66 -1.31 16.35
C GLY A 310 -9.94 -1.49 15.02
N VAL A 311 -8.63 -1.28 15.06
CA VAL A 311 -7.78 -1.21 13.86
C VAL A 311 -7.94 -2.44 12.97
N GLY A 312 -8.09 -3.64 13.55
CA GLY A 312 -8.29 -4.87 12.79
C GLY A 312 -9.60 -4.95 11.99
N ALA A 313 -10.58 -4.09 12.29
CA ALA A 313 -11.86 -4.01 11.58
C ALA A 313 -11.89 -2.92 10.50
N LEU A 314 -10.80 -2.16 10.32
CA LEU A 314 -10.74 -1.13 9.29
C LEU A 314 -10.80 -1.76 7.89
N PRO A 315 -11.51 -1.13 6.91
CA PRO A 315 -11.58 -1.65 5.55
C PRO A 315 -10.21 -1.90 4.90
N ALA A 316 -9.23 -1.05 5.23
CA ALA A 316 -7.86 -1.17 4.73
C ALA A 316 -7.13 -2.43 5.24
N MET A 317 -7.64 -3.10 6.27
CA MET A 317 -7.07 -4.33 6.84
C MET A 317 -7.76 -5.60 6.32
N GLU A 318 -8.85 -5.48 5.56
CA GLU A 318 -9.73 -6.60 5.21
C GLU A 318 -9.01 -7.74 4.47
N ARG A 319 -8.14 -7.40 3.50
CA ARG A 319 -7.38 -8.40 2.74
C ARG A 319 -6.30 -9.11 3.56
N ILE A 320 -5.83 -8.48 4.63
CA ILE A 320 -4.72 -8.95 5.46
C ILE A 320 -5.17 -9.39 6.86
N LYS A 321 -6.49 -9.42 7.11
CA LYS A 321 -7.08 -9.73 8.42
C LYS A 321 -6.66 -11.09 8.96
N GLY A 322 -6.42 -12.07 8.08
CA GLY A 322 -5.98 -13.42 8.44
C GLY A 322 -4.60 -13.46 9.10
N TYR A 323 -3.79 -12.42 8.93
CA TYR A 323 -2.45 -12.31 9.53
C TYR A 323 -2.42 -11.46 10.80
N LEU A 324 -3.55 -10.86 11.20
CA LEU A 324 -3.62 -9.98 12.36
C LEU A 324 -3.73 -10.74 13.68
N ASN A 325 -2.99 -10.27 14.69
CA ASN A 325 -3.16 -10.72 16.06
C ASN A 325 -4.50 -10.25 16.61
N SER A 326 -5.15 -11.12 17.38
CA SER A 326 -6.46 -10.87 18.02
C SER A 326 -6.49 -9.59 18.86
N LYS A 327 -5.36 -9.14 19.42
CA LYS A 327 -5.25 -7.90 20.22
C LYS A 327 -5.54 -6.60 19.45
N TYR A 328 -5.43 -6.60 18.12
CA TYR A 328 -5.70 -5.42 17.27
C TYR A 328 -7.18 -5.28 16.92
N PHE A 329 -7.96 -6.30 17.24
CA PHE A 329 -9.40 -6.20 17.37
C PHE A 329 -9.63 -5.71 18.80
N LEU A 330 -10.45 -4.66 18.98
CA LEU A 330 -10.74 -4.15 20.32
C LEU A 330 -11.18 -5.30 21.24
N ASN A 331 -10.83 -5.21 22.54
CA ASN A 331 -11.50 -5.93 23.63
C ASN A 331 -12.97 -5.46 23.75
N GLN A 332 -13.72 -5.53 22.67
CA GLN A 332 -15.12 -5.88 22.77
C GLN A 332 -15.15 -7.41 22.85
N PRO A 333 -16.06 -8.00 23.64
CA PRO A 333 -16.31 -9.42 23.51
C PRO A 333 -16.51 -9.73 22.03
N VAL A 334 -15.86 -10.80 21.59
CA VAL A 334 -16.22 -11.67 20.45
C VAL A 334 -17.39 -11.12 19.65
N VAL A 335 -17.16 -10.90 18.34
CA VAL A 335 -18.17 -10.89 17.27
C VAL A 335 -19.56 -10.70 17.83
N LYS A 336 -20.12 -9.48 17.81
CA LYS A 336 -21.50 -9.24 18.28
C LYS A 336 -22.34 -10.47 17.92
N GLU A 337 -22.65 -11.30 18.92
CA GLU A 337 -23.48 -12.49 18.71
C GLU A 337 -24.74 -12.04 17.97
N ASP A 338 -25.23 -10.84 18.29
CA ASP A 338 -26.35 -10.16 17.65
C ASP A 338 -26.29 -10.05 16.11
N GLU A 339 -25.12 -9.88 15.46
CA GLU A 339 -25.03 -9.68 13.99
C GLU A 339 -24.95 -11.02 13.24
N LEU A 340 -24.22 -12.01 13.77
CA LEU A 340 -24.24 -13.37 13.26
C LEU A 340 -25.60 -14.04 13.53
N HIS A 341 -26.18 -13.82 14.72
CA HIS A 341 -27.48 -14.35 15.10
C HIS A 341 -28.64 -13.73 14.30
N SER A 342 -28.56 -12.43 13.98
CA SER A 342 -29.55 -11.80 13.09
C SER A 342 -29.38 -12.23 11.63
N ARG A 343 -28.15 -12.38 11.14
CA ARG A 343 -27.87 -12.81 9.75
C ARG A 343 -28.23 -14.28 9.51
N LEU A 344 -27.82 -15.17 10.41
CA LEU A 344 -28.06 -16.61 10.32
C LEU A 344 -29.42 -17.03 10.89
N LYS A 345 -30.19 -16.08 11.44
CA LYS A 345 -31.56 -16.25 11.94
C LYS A 345 -31.70 -17.51 12.81
N PHE A 346 -30.83 -17.65 13.80
CA PHE A 346 -30.85 -18.82 14.68
C PHE A 346 -32.19 -18.93 15.42
N ARG A 347 -32.67 -20.16 15.52
CA ARG A 347 -33.84 -20.53 16.33
C ARG A 347 -33.40 -21.51 17.42
N GLN A 348 -34.35 -22.19 18.07
CA GLN A 348 -34.06 -23.11 19.16
C GLN A 348 -33.22 -24.31 18.71
N PHE A 349 -33.35 -24.73 17.45
CA PHE A 349 -32.64 -25.86 16.87
C PHE A 349 -31.96 -25.46 15.56
N ASN A 350 -30.65 -25.34 15.58
CA ASN A 350 -29.82 -24.96 14.45
C ASN A 350 -29.08 -26.18 13.91
N LEU A 351 -29.37 -26.52 12.67
CA LEU A 351 -28.86 -27.68 11.97
C LEU A 351 -28.00 -27.20 10.81
N ILE A 352 -26.98 -27.96 10.43
CA ILE A 352 -26.15 -27.63 9.26
C ILE A 352 -26.02 -28.81 8.30
N ILE A 353 -25.90 -28.51 7.01
CA ILE A 353 -25.54 -29.46 5.95
C ILE A 353 -24.41 -28.90 5.08
N PHE A 354 -23.61 -29.81 4.52
CA PHE A 354 -22.48 -29.51 3.64
C PHE A 354 -22.67 -30.20 2.28
N PRO A 355 -23.64 -29.77 1.46
CA PRO A 355 -23.82 -30.34 0.13
C PRO A 355 -22.55 -30.17 -0.73
N ASP A 356 -22.20 -31.21 -1.46
CA ASP A 356 -21.18 -31.11 -2.50
C ASP A 356 -21.80 -30.52 -3.77
N TRP A 357 -21.69 -29.21 -3.94
CA TRP A 357 -22.22 -28.51 -5.12
C TRP A 357 -21.46 -28.79 -6.43
N THR A 358 -20.38 -29.59 -6.39
CA THR A 358 -19.75 -30.09 -7.63
C THR A 358 -20.53 -31.23 -8.28
N GLN A 359 -21.49 -31.82 -7.56
CA GLN A 359 -22.40 -32.83 -8.09
C GLN A 359 -23.43 -32.21 -9.05
N PRO A 360 -24.06 -33.02 -9.93
CA PRO A 360 -25.11 -32.52 -10.82
C PRO A 360 -26.26 -31.86 -10.05
N GLU A 361 -26.80 -30.77 -10.58
CA GLU A 361 -27.89 -29.98 -9.98
C GLU A 361 -29.09 -30.85 -9.55
N GLU A 362 -29.51 -31.79 -10.39
CA GLU A 362 -30.60 -32.73 -10.07
C GLU A 362 -30.30 -33.58 -8.83
N THR A 363 -29.05 -33.97 -8.63
CA THR A 363 -28.63 -34.80 -7.49
C THR A 363 -28.66 -33.99 -6.20
N VAL A 364 -28.07 -32.79 -6.23
CA VAL A 364 -28.07 -31.87 -5.08
C VAL A 364 -29.51 -31.44 -4.74
N GLY A 365 -30.31 -31.10 -5.75
CA GLY A 365 -31.71 -30.71 -5.59
C GLY A 365 -32.56 -31.81 -4.93
N LEU A 366 -32.43 -33.07 -5.35
CA LEU A 366 -33.14 -34.20 -4.73
C LEU A 366 -32.74 -34.41 -3.26
N GLU A 367 -31.47 -34.24 -2.92
CA GLU A 367 -31.00 -34.35 -1.53
C GLU A 367 -31.51 -33.20 -0.66
N LEU A 368 -31.41 -31.97 -1.15
CA LEU A 368 -31.97 -30.79 -0.47
C LEU A 368 -33.49 -30.95 -0.27
N GLN A 369 -34.21 -31.46 -1.27
CA GLN A 369 -35.65 -31.74 -1.18
C GLN A 369 -35.96 -32.73 -0.06
N LYS A 370 -35.22 -33.84 0.06
CA LYS A 370 -35.38 -34.82 1.14
C LYS A 370 -35.17 -34.19 2.52
N VAL A 371 -34.13 -33.36 2.68
CA VAL A 371 -33.79 -32.68 3.94
C VAL A 371 -34.87 -31.68 4.32
N ILE A 372 -35.20 -30.76 3.40
CA ILE A 372 -36.17 -29.69 3.64
C ILE A 372 -37.55 -30.27 3.92
N LYS A 373 -37.97 -31.31 3.19
CA LYS A 373 -39.22 -32.05 3.44
C LYS A 373 -39.26 -32.63 4.85
N SER A 374 -38.18 -33.25 5.32
CA SER A 374 -38.12 -33.80 6.68
C SER A 374 -38.22 -32.73 7.76
N LEU A 375 -37.75 -31.50 7.48
CA LEU A 375 -37.84 -30.37 8.41
C LEU A 375 -39.23 -29.73 8.41
N VAL A 376 -39.84 -29.55 7.23
CA VAL A 376 -41.18 -28.94 7.10
C VAL A 376 -42.28 -29.85 7.68
N THR A 377 -42.07 -31.17 7.69
CA THR A 377 -43.00 -32.13 8.32
C THR A 377 -42.75 -32.33 9.82
N HIS A 378 -41.72 -31.68 10.40
CA HIS A 378 -41.36 -31.87 11.80
C HIS A 378 -42.30 -31.09 12.75
N PRO A 379 -42.71 -31.66 13.91
CA PRO A 379 -43.58 -30.98 14.88
C PRO A 379 -43.03 -29.64 15.40
N ASP A 380 -41.71 -29.54 15.58
CA ASP A 380 -41.00 -28.31 16.02
C ASP A 380 -40.44 -27.46 14.88
N ARG A 381 -40.91 -27.62 13.63
CA ARG A 381 -40.38 -26.91 12.45
C ARG A 381 -40.25 -25.39 12.62
N ALA A 382 -41.20 -24.75 13.28
CA ALA A 382 -41.19 -23.31 13.54
C ALA A 382 -40.02 -22.86 14.44
N LYS A 383 -39.35 -23.78 15.13
CA LYS A 383 -38.21 -23.52 16.03
C LYS A 383 -36.87 -23.93 15.41
N MET A 384 -36.84 -24.31 14.14
CA MET A 384 -35.67 -24.85 13.47
C MET A 384 -35.06 -23.86 12.47
N THR A 385 -33.73 -23.83 12.42
CA THR A 385 -32.94 -23.15 11.39
C THR A 385 -32.04 -24.20 10.72
N LEU A 386 -32.12 -24.31 9.39
CA LEU A 386 -31.20 -25.08 8.57
C LEU A 386 -30.20 -24.14 7.92
N LEU A 387 -28.93 -24.38 8.23
CA LEU A 387 -27.79 -23.73 7.61
C LEU A 387 -27.25 -24.62 6.49
N ILE A 388 -27.00 -24.02 5.34
CA ILE A 388 -26.50 -24.73 4.16
C ILE A 388 -25.17 -24.10 3.75
N ASP A 389 -24.09 -24.87 3.83
CA ASP A 389 -22.79 -24.44 3.33
C ASP A 389 -22.83 -24.31 1.80
N ASN A 390 -22.24 -23.25 1.27
CA ASN A 390 -22.19 -22.95 -0.17
C ASN A 390 -20.76 -22.62 -0.64
N SER A 391 -19.74 -23.23 -0.01
CA SER A 391 -18.32 -22.91 -0.23
C SER A 391 -17.79 -23.19 -1.64
N ASN A 392 -18.44 -24.04 -2.43
CA ASN A 392 -18.03 -24.42 -3.79
C ASN A 392 -19.08 -24.08 -4.88
N ILE A 393 -19.97 -23.13 -4.61
CA ILE A 393 -20.95 -22.59 -5.58
C ILE A 393 -21.17 -21.09 -5.33
N THR A 394 -21.64 -20.35 -6.35
CA THR A 394 -22.05 -18.95 -6.14
C THR A 394 -23.35 -18.90 -5.34
N ALA A 395 -23.58 -17.81 -4.59
CA ALA A 395 -24.82 -17.61 -3.83
C ALA A 395 -26.05 -17.53 -4.76
N GLU A 396 -25.89 -16.91 -5.94
CA GLU A 396 -26.96 -16.79 -6.94
C GLU A 396 -27.42 -18.16 -7.46
N ASP A 397 -26.47 -19.04 -7.80
CA ASP A 397 -26.78 -20.39 -8.29
C ASP A 397 -27.38 -21.27 -7.19
N ALA A 398 -26.89 -21.17 -5.95
CA ALA A 398 -27.45 -21.90 -4.82
C ALA A 398 -28.89 -21.47 -4.51
N ASP A 399 -29.19 -20.17 -4.56
CA ASP A 399 -30.54 -19.65 -4.36
C ASP A 399 -31.51 -20.10 -5.47
N LEU A 400 -31.04 -20.23 -6.72
CA LEU A 400 -31.84 -20.77 -7.82
C LEU A 400 -32.24 -22.23 -7.56
N ILE A 401 -31.31 -23.06 -7.10
CA ILE A 401 -31.56 -24.46 -6.76
C ILE A 401 -32.50 -24.56 -5.55
N LEU A 402 -32.31 -23.75 -4.51
CA LEU A 402 -33.20 -23.75 -3.35
C LEU A 402 -34.62 -23.31 -3.72
N SER A 403 -34.75 -22.33 -4.61
CA SER A 403 -36.04 -21.85 -5.11
C SER A 403 -36.77 -22.93 -5.91
N SER A 404 -36.06 -23.70 -6.74
CA SER A 404 -36.65 -24.81 -7.51
C SER A 404 -37.13 -25.93 -6.58
N VAL A 405 -36.32 -26.29 -5.57
CA VAL A 405 -36.69 -27.27 -4.54
C VAL A 405 -37.93 -26.82 -3.76
N ALA A 406 -37.98 -25.55 -3.34
CA ALA A 406 -39.12 -25.00 -2.62
C ALA A 406 -40.40 -25.04 -3.48
N MET A 407 -40.32 -24.65 -4.76
CA MET A 407 -41.46 -24.67 -5.68
C MET A 407 -42.02 -26.08 -5.88
N ASN A 408 -41.14 -27.08 -6.04
CA ASN A 408 -41.54 -28.48 -6.17
C ASN A 408 -42.28 -28.98 -4.92
N LEU A 409 -41.77 -28.66 -3.72
CA LEU A 409 -42.41 -29.06 -2.47
C LEU A 409 -43.80 -28.41 -2.27
N LEU A 410 -43.97 -27.16 -2.70
CA LEU A 410 -45.26 -26.47 -2.63
C LEU A 410 -46.30 -27.07 -3.60
N MET A 411 -45.85 -27.54 -4.77
CA MET A 411 -46.73 -28.14 -5.77
C MET A 411 -47.14 -29.58 -5.44
N GLU A 412 -46.26 -30.35 -4.80
CA GLU A 412 -46.51 -31.78 -4.55
C GLU A 412 -47.37 -32.07 -3.31
N GLU A 413 -47.38 -31.20 -2.28
CA GLU A 413 -47.83 -31.63 -0.94
C GLU A 413 -48.85 -30.72 -0.22
N GLU A 414 -49.49 -29.75 -0.90
CA GLU A 414 -50.46 -28.81 -0.27
C GLU A 414 -49.94 -28.20 1.05
N LEU A 415 -48.64 -27.93 1.13
CA LEU A 415 -47.99 -27.45 2.36
C LEU A 415 -48.37 -25.98 2.63
N GLU A 416 -49.07 -25.73 3.74
CA GLU A 416 -49.28 -24.38 4.27
C GLU A 416 -47.96 -23.81 4.81
N VAL A 417 -47.49 -22.69 4.23
CA VAL A 417 -46.16 -22.10 4.45
C VAL A 417 -46.06 -21.24 5.71
N ASP A 418 -47.19 -21.00 6.40
CA ASP A 418 -47.26 -19.92 7.40
C ASP A 418 -46.36 -20.11 8.63
N GLU A 419 -45.84 -21.32 8.90
CA GLU A 419 -44.87 -21.57 9.98
C GLU A 419 -43.83 -22.67 9.65
N GLY A 420 -42.99 -22.43 8.63
CA GLY A 420 -41.88 -23.32 8.23
C GLY A 420 -40.56 -23.13 9.01
N PRO A 421 -39.57 -24.03 8.81
CA PRO A 421 -38.20 -23.84 9.31
C PRO A 421 -37.55 -22.65 8.59
N GLU A 422 -36.61 -21.98 9.26
CA GLU A 422 -35.75 -21.01 8.60
C GLU A 422 -34.68 -21.73 7.79
N ILE A 423 -34.41 -21.32 6.55
CA ILE A 423 -33.35 -21.88 5.71
C ILE A 423 -32.43 -20.73 5.30
N VAL A 424 -31.14 -20.86 5.56
CA VAL A 424 -30.16 -19.79 5.33
C VAL A 424 -28.88 -20.37 4.72
N LEU A 425 -28.42 -19.75 3.63
CA LEU A 425 -27.08 -19.99 3.09
C LEU A 425 -26.03 -19.37 4.02
N VAL A 426 -25.02 -20.14 4.39
CA VAL A 426 -23.99 -19.71 5.36
C VAL A 426 -23.12 -18.57 4.81
N GLY A 427 -22.83 -18.62 3.51
CA GLY A 427 -21.90 -17.73 2.83
C GLY A 427 -20.44 -17.96 3.24
N GLU A 428 -19.56 -17.08 2.79
CA GLU A 428 -18.16 -17.13 3.19
C GLU A 428 -18.01 -16.67 4.66
N LEU A 429 -17.66 -17.62 5.53
CA LEU A 429 -17.35 -17.36 6.93
C LEU A 429 -15.85 -17.51 7.20
N SER A 430 -15.29 -16.56 7.94
CA SER A 430 -13.93 -16.66 8.48
C SER A 430 -13.82 -17.75 9.55
N GLN A 431 -12.60 -18.23 9.83
CA GLN A 431 -12.34 -19.25 10.85
C GLN A 431 -12.84 -18.85 12.27
N VAL A 432 -12.84 -17.56 12.58
CA VAL A 432 -13.36 -17.02 13.84
C VAL A 432 -14.89 -17.09 13.89
N GLN A 433 -15.58 -16.77 12.78
CA GLN A 433 -17.03 -16.89 12.69
C GLN A 433 -17.48 -18.35 12.74
N TRP A 434 -16.74 -19.27 12.12
CA TRP A 434 -16.95 -20.70 12.27
C TRP A 434 -16.78 -21.16 13.73
N SER A 435 -15.77 -20.65 14.43
CA SER A 435 -15.55 -20.96 15.85
C SER A 435 -16.68 -20.46 16.75
N ALA A 436 -17.39 -19.39 16.34
CA ALA A 436 -18.58 -18.88 17.03
C ALA A 436 -19.88 -19.61 16.64
N LEU A 437 -19.98 -20.06 15.39
CA LEU A 437 -21.13 -20.81 14.87
C LEU A 437 -21.17 -22.25 15.40
N ILE A 438 -20.03 -22.95 15.43
CA ILE A 438 -19.96 -24.37 15.81
C ILE A 438 -20.62 -24.67 17.17
N PRO A 439 -20.40 -23.89 18.24
CA PRO A 439 -21.08 -24.11 19.52
C PRO A 439 -22.61 -23.92 19.49
N GLN A 440 -23.14 -23.19 18.51
CA GLN A 440 -24.57 -22.91 18.35
C GLN A 440 -25.32 -24.00 17.54
N LEU A 441 -24.57 -24.93 16.93
CA LEU A 441 -25.11 -26.01 16.12
C LEU A 441 -25.39 -27.26 16.97
N GLN A 442 -26.63 -27.74 16.92
CA GLN A 442 -27.04 -28.95 17.64
C GLN A 442 -26.61 -30.22 16.91
N SER A 443 -26.61 -30.18 15.57
CA SER A 443 -26.17 -31.31 14.76
C SER A 443 -25.95 -30.98 13.29
N ARG A 444 -25.11 -31.80 12.64
CA ARG A 444 -24.94 -31.86 11.19
C ARG A 444 -25.80 -32.99 10.63
N ILE A 445 -26.64 -32.69 9.64
CA ILE A 445 -27.41 -33.73 8.93
C ILE A 445 -26.48 -34.34 7.89
N LYS A 446 -26.31 -35.66 7.93
CA LYS A 446 -25.45 -36.36 6.97
C LYS A 446 -26.16 -36.48 5.63
N LEU A 447 -25.55 -35.92 4.59
CA LEU A 447 -25.97 -36.09 3.19
C LEU A 447 -25.35 -37.35 2.57
N GLU A 448 -25.88 -37.80 1.43
CA GLU A 448 -25.27 -38.88 0.63
C GLU A 448 -23.99 -38.36 -0.04
N HIS A 449 -24.03 -37.11 -0.54
CA HIS A 449 -22.87 -36.41 -1.12
C HIS A 449 -22.51 -35.15 -0.31
N GLU A 450 -21.50 -35.28 0.56
CA GLU A 450 -21.00 -34.18 1.39
C GLU A 450 -19.69 -33.59 0.89
N ASN A 451 -19.55 -32.27 0.99
CA ASN A 451 -18.30 -31.58 0.76
C ASN A 451 -17.32 -31.89 1.91
N GLY A 452 -16.54 -32.95 1.73
CA GLY A 452 -15.56 -33.41 2.71
C GLY A 452 -14.41 -32.42 2.97
N GLU A 453 -14.05 -31.62 1.96
CA GLU A 453 -13.01 -30.58 2.10
C GLU A 453 -13.48 -29.46 3.02
N ALA A 454 -14.71 -28.96 2.81
CA ALA A 454 -15.32 -27.95 3.67
C ALA A 454 -15.42 -28.44 5.12
N ILE A 455 -15.89 -29.67 5.34
CA ILE A 455 -16.02 -30.27 6.68
C ILE A 455 -14.66 -30.33 7.40
N ALA A 456 -13.62 -30.83 6.72
CA ALA A 456 -12.29 -30.99 7.29
C ALA A 456 -11.61 -29.64 7.60
N GLN A 457 -11.81 -28.65 6.73
CA GLN A 457 -11.22 -27.32 6.88
C GLN A 457 -11.68 -26.61 8.17
N ILE A 458 -12.94 -26.79 8.55
CA ILE A 458 -13.53 -26.13 9.73
C ILE A 458 -13.63 -27.04 10.97
N LYS A 459 -13.10 -28.27 10.88
CA LYS A 459 -13.21 -29.30 11.93
C LYS A 459 -14.65 -29.66 12.32
N ALA A 460 -15.56 -29.63 11.35
CA ALA A 460 -16.98 -29.93 11.56
C ALA A 460 -17.25 -31.43 11.82
N GLU A 461 -16.24 -32.29 11.73
CA GLU A 461 -16.32 -33.68 12.20
C GLU A 461 -16.68 -33.80 13.69
N ASN A 462 -16.48 -32.73 14.48
CA ASN A 462 -16.79 -32.70 15.91
C ASN A 462 -18.27 -32.38 16.20
N ILE A 463 -19.06 -32.01 15.19
CA ILE A 463 -20.50 -31.72 15.34
C ILE A 463 -21.27 -33.05 15.37
N PRO A 464 -22.22 -33.26 16.31
CA PRO A 464 -23.03 -34.48 16.35
C PRO A 464 -23.73 -34.76 15.02
N ILE A 465 -23.60 -35.97 14.50
CA ILE A 465 -24.21 -36.37 13.23
C ILE A 465 -25.63 -36.88 13.47
N ILE A 466 -26.58 -36.44 12.64
CA ILE A 466 -27.92 -37.01 12.55
C ILE A 466 -28.14 -37.56 11.15
N GLU A 467 -28.54 -38.82 11.07
CA GLU A 467 -29.04 -39.40 9.83
C GLU A 467 -30.48 -38.92 9.59
N LEU A 468 -30.80 -38.60 8.33
CA LEU A 468 -32.10 -38.04 7.95
C LEU A 468 -33.30 -38.85 8.48
N ASN A 469 -33.21 -40.18 8.46
CA ASN A 469 -34.27 -41.09 8.94
C ASN A 469 -34.57 -40.95 10.44
N ASN A 470 -33.65 -40.37 11.23
CA ASN A 470 -33.78 -40.19 12.67
C ASN A 470 -34.26 -38.77 13.05
N LEU A 471 -34.35 -37.86 12.08
CA LEU A 471 -34.76 -36.46 12.31
C LEU A 471 -36.21 -36.37 12.80
N ALA A 472 -37.12 -37.18 12.24
CA ALA A 472 -38.55 -37.20 12.61
C ALA A 472 -38.86 -37.81 14.00
N ARG A 473 -37.89 -38.48 14.65
CA ARG A 473 -38.10 -39.24 15.90
C ARG A 473 -37.48 -38.60 17.15
N LYS A 474 -36.67 -37.55 17.00
CA LYS A 474 -36.01 -36.87 18.12
C LYS A 474 -36.86 -35.70 18.62
N SER A 475 -37.57 -35.89 19.73
CA SER A 475 -38.04 -34.76 20.55
C SER A 475 -36.83 -34.12 21.23
N PHE A 476 -36.51 -32.87 20.89
CA PHE A 476 -35.41 -32.15 21.51
C PHE A 476 -35.85 -31.60 22.89
N CYS A 477 -35.63 -32.36 23.97
CA CYS A 477 -35.94 -31.95 25.34
C CYS A 477 -34.78 -31.17 26.00
N ILE A 478 -35.11 -30.12 26.76
CA ILE A 478 -34.17 -29.22 27.47
C ILE A 478 -33.58 -29.93 28.69
N HIS A 479 -32.26 -29.91 28.88
CA HIS A 479 -31.63 -30.12 30.18
C HIS A 479 -31.02 -28.80 30.66
N LYS A 480 -31.62 -28.23 31.72
CA LYS A 480 -31.07 -27.12 32.51
C LYS A 480 -30.33 -27.70 33.72
N THR A 481 -29.06 -27.36 33.88
CA THR A 481 -28.24 -27.55 35.11
C THR A 481 -26.88 -26.87 34.86
N VAL A 482 -26.23 -26.08 35.73
CA VAL A 482 -26.33 -25.73 37.17
C VAL A 482 -25.66 -24.34 37.39
N ASP A 483 -26.24 -23.52 38.29
CA ASP A 483 -25.63 -22.32 38.89
C ASP A 483 -24.39 -22.64 39.75
N PHE A 484 -23.34 -21.81 39.70
CA PHE A 484 -22.38 -21.71 40.80
C PHE A 484 -22.19 -20.25 41.24
N THR A 485 -22.53 -20.04 42.52
CA THR A 485 -22.04 -18.99 43.42
C THR A 485 -20.53 -18.87 43.44
#